data_AF-A0A443YG70-F1
#
_entry.id   AF-A0A443YG70-F1
#
_cell.length_a   1.000
_cell.length_b   1.000
_cell.length_c   1.000
_cell.angle_alpha   90.00
_cell.angle_beta   90.00
_cell.angle_gamma   90.00
#
_symmetry.space_group_name_H-M   'P 1'
#
loop_
_entity.id
_entity.type
_entity.pdbx_description
1 polymer ?
#
loop_
_entity_poly.entity_id
_entity_poly.type
_entity_poly.pdbx_seq_one_letter_code
_entity_poly.pdbx_strand_id
1 'polypeptide(L)' 'MDESKPYLTDDGILVIPFECSDNAYKYWKQEGKPMTEILEELHASPEIWACYTHEPYPTNGDGES' A
#
# COMPACT_ATOMS: atom_id res chain seq x y z
N MET A 1 -16.04 1.72 -10.24
CA MET A 1 -14.73 1.48 -9.62
C MET A 1 -14.00 2.80 -9.72
N ASP A 2 -13.62 3.43 -8.60
CA ASP A 2 -12.88 4.68 -8.63
C ASP A 2 -11.47 4.39 -9.19
N GLU A 3 -11.29 4.59 -10.49
CA GLU A 3 -10.05 4.34 -11.26
C GLU A 3 -8.88 5.25 -10.84
N SER A 4 -9.07 6.06 -9.79
CA SER A 4 -8.13 7.07 -9.31
C SER A 4 -7.45 6.71 -7.98
N LYS A 5 -7.56 5.48 -7.48
CA LYS A 5 -6.90 5.05 -6.23
C LYS A 5 -5.92 3.89 -6.47
N PRO A 6 -4.86 3.76 -5.65
CA PRO A 6 -4.01 2.57 -5.70
C PRO A 6 -4.80 1.30 -5.41
N TYR A 7 -4.32 0.19 -5.96
CA TYR A 7 -4.88 -1.13 -5.72
C TYR A 7 -3.82 -2.21 -5.89
N LEU A 8 -4.09 -3.40 -5.35
CA LEU A 8 -3.33 -4.62 -5.59
C LEU A 8 -4.07 -5.46 -6.64
N THR A 9 -3.34 -6.00 -7.60
CA THR A 9 -3.89 -7.03 -8.50
C THR A 9 -4.02 -8.36 -7.77
N ASP A 10 -4.75 -9.33 -8.35
CA ASP A 10 -4.81 -10.71 -7.83
C ASP A 10 -3.43 -11.38 -7.72
N ASP A 11 -2.48 -11.00 -8.57
CA ASP A 11 -1.07 -11.45 -8.51
C ASP A 11 -0.23 -10.71 -7.45
N GLY A 12 -0.83 -9.80 -6.68
CA GLY A 12 -0.17 -9.04 -5.63
C GLY A 12 0.69 -7.87 -6.12
N ILE A 13 0.44 -7.36 -7.33
CA ILE A 13 1.17 -6.23 -7.90
C ILE A 13 0.51 -4.93 -7.45
N LEU A 14 1.27 -4.05 -6.81
CA LEU A 14 0.85 -2.69 -6.49
C LEU A 14 0.77 -1.83 -7.76
N VAL A 15 -0.43 -1.35 -8.06
CA VAL A 15 -0.70 -0.41 -9.14
C VAL A 15 -1.10 0.93 -8.56
N ILE A 16 -0.37 1.99 -8.93
CA ILE A 16 -0.69 3.37 -8.61
C ILE A 16 -1.04 4.08 -9.92
N PRO A 17 -2.33 4.34 -10.22
CA PRO A 17 -2.75 4.99 -11.45
C PRO A 17 -2.14 6.40 -11.59
N PHE A 18 -1.70 6.77 -12.79
CA PHE A 18 -1.17 8.12 -13.02
C PHE A 18 -2.23 9.21 -12.82
N GLU A 19 -3.49 8.88 -13.17
CA GLU A 19 -4.67 9.73 -12.98
C GLU A 19 -5.14 9.82 -11.52
N CYS A 20 -4.39 9.20 -10.59
CA CYS A 20 -4.57 9.44 -9.17
C CYS A 20 -4.35 10.93 -8.90
N SER A 21 -5.48 11.62 -8.73
CA SER A 21 -5.56 13.06 -8.47
C SER A 21 -5.00 13.39 -7.09
N ASP A 22 -5.02 12.42 -6.19
CA ASP A 22 -4.45 12.52 -4.86
C ASP A 22 -2.94 12.24 -4.91
N ASN A 23 -2.17 13.32 -4.83
CA ASN A 23 -0.70 13.25 -4.85
C ASN A 23 -0.14 12.50 -3.63
N ALA A 24 -0.94 12.27 -2.58
CA ALA A 24 -0.52 11.51 -1.41
C ALA A 24 -0.20 10.04 -1.75
N TYR A 25 -0.75 9.46 -2.83
CA TYR A 25 -0.40 8.10 -3.21
C TYR A 25 0.85 7.99 -4.10
N LYS A 26 1.44 9.12 -4.50
CA LYS A 26 2.69 9.14 -5.24
C LYS A 26 3.84 9.11 -4.24
N TYR A 27 4.15 7.94 -3.69
CA TYR A 27 5.17 7.75 -2.65
C TYR A 27 6.57 8.31 -3.05
N TRP A 28 6.80 8.50 -4.35
CA TRP A 28 8.01 9.12 -4.92
C TRP A 28 7.99 10.66 -4.93
N LYS A 29 6.94 11.30 -4.40
CA LYS A 29 6.86 12.76 -4.21
C LYS A 29 6.99 13.10 -2.73
N GLN A 30 7.46 14.32 -2.45
CA GLN A 30 7.67 14.81 -1.09
C GLN A 30 6.37 14.86 -0.25
N GLU A 31 5.22 15.03 -0.90
CA GLU A 31 3.88 15.02 -0.27
C GLU A 31 3.25 13.61 -0.26
N GLY A 32 3.99 12.60 -0.74
CA GLY A 32 3.53 11.22 -0.80
C GLY A 32 3.54 10.55 0.57
N LYS A 33 2.50 9.76 0.84
CA LYS A 33 2.46 8.79 1.92
C LYS A 33 3.59 7.79 1.76
N PRO A 34 4.16 7.30 2.86
CA PRO A 34 5.11 6.21 2.84
C PRO A 34 4.45 4.94 2.27
N MET A 35 5.26 4.09 1.63
CA MET A 35 4.81 2.83 1.03
C MET A 35 4.05 1.95 2.04
N THR A 36 4.49 1.96 3.30
CA THR A 36 3.87 1.18 4.39
C THR A 36 2.43 1.60 4.69
N GLU A 37 2.14 2.90 4.72
CA GLU A 37 0.76 3.39 4.87
C GLU A 37 -0.12 2.99 3.69
N ILE A 38 0.41 3.05 2.46
CA ILE A 38 -0.33 2.64 1.26
C ILE A 38 -0.64 1.13 1.31
N LEU A 39 0.33 0.30 1.66
CA LEU A 39 0.15 -1.14 1.77
C LEU A 39 -0.83 -1.53 2.89
N GLU A 40 -0.81 -0.80 4.02
CA GLU A 40 -1.76 -1.00 5.11
C GLU A 40 -3.20 -0.64 4.69
N GLU A 41 -3.39 0.50 4.03
CA GLU A 41 -4.70 0.91 3.47
C GLU A 41 -5.25 -0.09 2.45
N LEU A 42 -4.36 -0.74 1.69
CA LEU A 42 -4.72 -1.78 0.73
C LEU A 42 -4.87 -3.18 1.35
N HIS A 43 -4.70 -3.31 2.66
CA HIS A 43 -4.71 -4.58 3.38
C HIS A 43 -3.77 -5.62 2.73
N ALA A 44 -2.56 -5.17 2.34
CA ALA A 44 -1.57 -6.02 1.72
C ALA A 44 -1.22 -7.20 2.63
N SER A 45 -1.07 -8.40 2.06
CA SER A 45 -0.62 -9.56 2.82
C SER A 45 0.86 -9.44 3.22
N PRO A 46 1.33 -10.19 4.24
CA PRO A 46 2.73 -10.18 4.67
C PRO A 46 3.73 -10.48 3.54
N GLU A 47 3.36 -11.37 2.61
CA GLU A 47 4.18 -11.69 1.43
C GLU A 47 4.33 -10.48 0.50
N ILE A 48 3.24 -9.80 0.17
CA ILE A 48 3.26 -8.58 -0.67
C ILE A 48 4.03 -7.48 0.04
N TRP A 49 3.81 -7.29 1.34
CA TRP A 49 4.53 -6.30 2.13
C TRP A 49 6.05 -6.45 2.02
N ALA A 50 6.54 -7.70 2.17
CA ALA A 50 7.97 -8.01 2.06
C ALA A 50 8.55 -7.76 0.65
N CYS A 51 7.72 -7.71 -0.40
CA CYS A 51 8.17 -7.36 -1.75
C CYS A 51 8.42 -5.86 -1.94
N TYR A 52 7.72 -5.00 -1.19
CA TYR A 52 7.72 -3.56 -1.42
C TYR A 52 8.43 -2.76 -0.33
N THR A 53 8.68 -3.36 0.85
CA THR A 53 9.37 -2.70 1.96
C THR A 53 10.19 -3.68 2.79
N HIS A 54 11.21 -3.16 3.48
CA HIS A 54 12.00 -3.89 4.47
C HIS A 54 11.49 -3.68 5.91
N GLU A 55 10.46 -2.86 6.08
CA GLU A 55 9.84 -2.63 7.38
C GLU A 55 9.13 -3.90 7.86
N PRO A 56 9.09 -4.16 9.18
CA PRO A 56 8.34 -5.30 9.70
C PRO A 56 6.86 -5.15 9.35
N TYR A 57 6.21 -6.26 8.99
CA TYR A 57 4.77 -6.28 8.76
C TYR A 57 4.05 -5.85 10.05
N PRO A 58 3.08 -4.92 9.98
CA PRO A 58 2.31 -4.53 11.14
C PRO A 58 1.50 -5.73 11.60
N THR A 59 1.99 -6.41 12.65
CA THR A 59 1.15 -7.26 13.48
C THR A 59 0.21 -6.31 14.20
N ASN A 60 -0.92 -5.95 13.56
CA ASN A 60 -2.06 -5.43 14.30
C ASN A 60 -2.24 -6.37 15.50
N GLY A 61 -2.34 -5.79 16.69
CA GLY A 61 -2.28 -6.50 17.96
C GLY A 61 -3.44 -7.46 18.23
N ASP A 62 -3.88 -8.26 17.26
CA ASP A 62 -4.63 -9.50 17.44
C ASP A 62 -3.70 -10.61 17.97
N GLY A 63 -2.94 -10.26 19.01
CA GLY A 63 -2.46 -11.18 20.02
C GLY A 63 -3.43 -11.14 21.20
N GLU A 64 -4.71 -11.40 20.97
CA GLU A 64 -5.68 -11.69 22.04
C GLU A 64 -6.54 -12.90 21.68
N SER A 65 -6.07 -14.09 22.06
CA SER A 65 -6.79 -15.10 22.88
C SER A 65 -6.01 -16.42 22.95
#